data_AF-A0A7S3LVN4-F1
#
_entry.id   AF-A0A7S3LVN4-F1
#
_cell.length_a   1.000
_cell.length_b   1.000
_cell.length_c   1.000
_cell.angle_alpha   90.00
_cell.angle_beta   90.00
_cell.angle_gamma   90.00
#
_symmetry.space_group_name_H-M   'P 1'
#
loop_
_entity.id
_entity.type
_entity.pdbx_description
1 polymer ?
#
loop_
_entity_poly.entity_id
_entity_poly.type
_entity_poly.pdbx_seq_one_letter_code
_entity_poly.pdbx_strand_id
1 'polypeptide(L)'
;PPLSSIFDGVERVEVKRKAETVPMPVPSFVVDQLIEDNSECLFHADFANAYIGGGVLGDGAVQEEILFCLRPELFTSLIFCPMLGESEALQIMGARAMVKSKGYSKDTTFSLSLPTSPPSHYCEGPVIFAVDALPFRRGDGFD
;
A
#
# COMPACT_ATOMS: atom_id res chain seq x y z
N PRO A 1 17.70 0.12 16.65
CA PRO A 1 16.58 1.00 17.08
C PRO A 1 15.64 0.28 18.06
N PRO A 2 14.99 1.00 18.97
CA PRO A 2 13.95 0.42 19.83
C PRO A 2 12.73 0.00 18.99
N LEU A 3 12.03 -1.07 19.39
CA LEU A 3 10.83 -1.58 18.69
C LEU A 3 9.75 -0.50 18.50
N SER A 4 9.73 0.53 19.35
CA SER A 4 8.80 1.65 19.24
C SER A 4 8.88 2.40 17.92
N SER A 5 10.08 2.54 17.33
CA SER A 5 10.26 3.30 16.09
C SER A 5 9.83 2.56 14.81
N ILE A 6 9.46 1.27 14.93
CA ILE A 6 8.88 0.51 13.81
C ILE A 6 7.45 1.02 13.53
N PHE A 7 6.77 1.51 14.57
CA PHE A 7 5.34 1.86 14.52
C PHE A 7 5.07 3.33 14.24
N ASP A 8 6.10 4.19 14.31
CA ASP A 8 5.97 5.63 14.04
C ASP A 8 5.53 5.95 12.59
N GLY A 9 5.51 4.94 11.71
CA GLY A 9 5.12 5.07 10.31
C GLY A 9 3.68 4.66 9.98
N VAL A 10 2.90 4.06 10.89
CA VAL A 10 1.55 3.53 10.58
C VAL A 10 0.48 4.39 11.24
N GLU A 11 -0.31 5.11 10.47
CA GLU A 11 -1.32 6.06 10.96
C GLU A 11 -2.66 5.88 10.23
N ARG A 12 -3.77 5.91 10.98
CA ARG A 12 -5.12 5.98 10.40
C ARG A 12 -5.47 7.43 10.10
N VAL A 13 -5.88 7.67 8.87
CA VAL A 13 -6.21 9.01 8.38
C VAL A 13 -7.71 9.12 8.17
N GLU A 14 -8.35 10.07 8.86
CA GLU A 14 -9.74 10.44 8.60
C GLU A 14 -9.80 11.36 7.38
N VAL A 15 -10.46 10.90 6.32
CA VAL A 15 -10.61 11.61 5.04
C VAL A 15 -11.79 12.57 5.14
N LYS A 16 -11.48 13.86 5.28
CA LYS A 16 -12.50 14.91 5.35
C LYS A 16 -12.86 15.41 3.97
N ARG A 17 -14.17 15.46 3.68
CA ARG A 17 -14.67 16.13 2.47
C ARG A 17 -14.40 17.62 2.59
N LYS A 18 -13.56 18.15 1.71
CA LYS A 18 -13.36 19.59 1.55
C LYS A 18 -13.96 20.02 0.22
N ALA A 19 -15.05 20.78 0.27
CA ALA A 19 -15.64 21.39 -0.92
C ALA A 19 -14.85 22.66 -1.26
N GLU A 20 -13.76 22.50 -2.01
CA GLU A 20 -12.93 23.60 -2.50
C GLU A 20 -12.67 23.42 -4.00
N THR A 21 -12.81 24.50 -4.76
CA THR A 21 -12.46 24.50 -6.18
C THR A 21 -10.95 24.62 -6.32
N VAL A 22 -10.29 23.49 -6.55
CA VAL A 22 -8.86 23.43 -6.87
C VAL A 22 -8.68 23.19 -8.37
N PRO A 23 -7.70 23.84 -9.03
CA PRO A 23 -7.35 23.51 -10.41
C PRO A 23 -6.99 22.03 -10.54
N MET A 24 -7.52 21.35 -11.56
CA MET A 24 -7.20 19.94 -11.80
C MET A 24 -5.70 19.82 -12.11
N PRO A 25 -4.94 19.00 -11.36
CA PRO A 25 -3.55 18.73 -11.70
C PRO A 25 -3.46 18.00 -13.06
N VAL A 26 -2.38 18.22 -13.80
CA VAL A 26 -2.15 17.52 -15.08
C VAL A 26 -1.73 16.07 -14.77
N PRO A 27 -2.48 15.06 -15.21
CA PRO A 27 -2.08 13.67 -15.02
C PRO A 27 -0.93 13.31 -15.97
N SER A 28 0.04 12.56 -15.46
CA SER A 28 1.01 11.84 -16.28
C SER A 28 0.59 10.37 -16.39
N PHE A 29 0.80 9.78 -17.56
CA PHE A 29 0.52 8.37 -17.81
C PHE A 29 1.81 7.67 -18.18
N VAL A 30 2.08 6.56 -17.50
CA VAL A 30 3.19 5.67 -17.82
C VAL A 30 2.62 4.28 -18.00
N VAL A 31 3.04 3.62 -19.09
CA VAL A 31 2.63 2.25 -19.42
C VAL A 31 3.80 1.32 -19.11
N ASP A 32 3.52 0.06 -18.83
CA ASP A 32 4.51 -0.98 -18.55
C ASP A 32 5.39 -0.72 -17.31
N GLN A 33 4.85 -0.02 -16.32
CA GLN A 33 5.48 0.17 -15.01
C GLN A 33 4.51 -0.17 -13.88
N LEU A 34 5.08 -0.69 -12.78
CA LEU A 34 4.38 -0.95 -11.54
C LEU A 34 4.47 0.26 -10.61
N ILE A 35 3.52 0.40 -9.68
CA ILE A 35 3.50 1.52 -8.72
C ILE A 35 4.74 1.46 -7.84
N GLU A 36 5.09 0.26 -7.38
CA GLU A 36 6.21 0.00 -6.47
C GLU A 36 7.60 0.28 -7.08
N ASP A 37 7.71 0.28 -8.41
CA ASP A 37 8.96 0.48 -9.15
C ASP A 37 9.22 1.96 -9.48
N ASN A 38 8.24 2.84 -9.24
CA ASN A 38 8.39 4.26 -9.50
C ASN A 38 9.11 4.98 -8.36
N SER A 39 10.43 5.09 -8.47
CA SER A 39 11.29 5.76 -7.48
C SER A 39 11.10 7.27 -7.37
N GLU A 40 10.54 7.90 -8.41
CA GLU A 40 10.24 9.34 -8.42
C GLU A 40 8.93 9.66 -7.70
N CYS A 41 8.09 8.64 -7.47
CA CYS A 41 6.80 8.81 -6.81
C CYS A 41 6.91 8.61 -5.29
N LEU A 42 6.74 9.69 -4.54
CA LEU A 42 6.74 9.66 -3.08
C LEU A 42 5.51 8.91 -2.50
N PHE A 43 4.37 8.99 -3.19
CA PHE A 43 3.09 8.46 -2.73
C PHE A 43 2.67 7.25 -3.55
N HIS A 44 2.50 6.11 -2.91
CA HIS A 44 2.08 4.87 -3.56
C HIS A 44 0.67 4.52 -3.10
N ALA A 45 -0.22 4.21 -4.04
CA ALA A 45 -1.56 3.74 -3.71
C ALA A 45 -1.53 2.21 -3.48
N ASP A 46 -2.22 1.77 -2.44
CA ASP A 46 -2.54 0.37 -2.18
C ASP A 46 -4.04 0.16 -2.37
N PHE A 47 -4.41 -0.76 -3.26
CA PHE A 47 -5.78 -1.12 -3.57
C PHE A 47 -6.30 -2.10 -2.54
N ALA A 48 -6.52 -1.56 -1.34
CA ALA A 48 -6.69 -2.35 -0.15
C ALA A 48 -8.08 -2.99 -0.03
N ASN A 49 -8.16 -4.01 0.81
CA ASN A 49 -9.40 -4.43 1.43
C ASN A 49 -9.67 -3.58 2.69
N ALA A 50 -10.94 -3.39 3.05
CA ALA A 50 -11.31 -2.73 4.31
C ALA A 50 -10.67 -3.40 5.54
N TYR A 51 -10.43 -4.71 5.47
CA TYR A 51 -9.50 -5.43 6.34
C TYR A 51 -8.12 -5.43 5.69
N ILE A 52 -7.25 -4.53 6.15
CA ILE A 52 -5.90 -4.33 5.62
C ILE A 52 -5.15 -5.66 5.46
N GLY A 53 -4.46 -5.79 4.32
CA GLY A 53 -3.74 -6.98 3.88
C GLY A 53 -4.62 -8.04 3.24
N GLY A 54 -5.95 -7.89 3.25
CA GLY A 54 -6.88 -8.74 2.51
C GLY A 54 -6.60 -10.25 2.67
N GLY A 55 -6.24 -10.90 1.56
CA GLY A 55 -5.96 -12.32 1.51
C GLY A 55 -4.50 -12.72 1.77
N VAL A 56 -3.63 -11.83 2.25
CA VAL A 56 -2.17 -12.04 2.30
C VAL A 56 -1.73 -13.24 3.14
N LEU A 57 -2.52 -13.62 4.16
CA LEU A 57 -2.28 -14.80 4.98
C LEU A 57 -2.98 -16.07 4.46
N GLY A 58 -3.70 -15.96 3.35
CA GLY A 58 -4.42 -17.04 2.68
C GLY A 58 -3.98 -17.18 1.23
N ASP A 59 -4.96 -17.25 0.32
CA ASP A 59 -4.74 -17.46 -1.12
C ASP A 59 -4.67 -16.16 -1.94
N GLY A 60 -4.61 -15.00 -1.28
CA GLY A 60 -4.51 -13.69 -1.94
C GLY A 60 -3.15 -13.51 -2.61
N ALA A 61 -3.16 -13.06 -3.86
CA ALA A 61 -1.94 -12.84 -4.64
C ALA A 61 -2.16 -11.75 -5.71
N VAL A 62 -2.96 -10.73 -5.38
CA VAL A 62 -3.18 -9.56 -6.23
C VAL A 62 -2.38 -8.38 -5.69
N GLN A 63 -2.72 -7.14 -6.04
CA GLN A 63 -1.84 -5.99 -5.83
C GLN A 63 -1.49 -5.76 -4.34
N GLU A 64 -2.49 -5.75 -3.45
CA GLU A 64 -2.30 -5.57 -2.00
C GLU A 64 -1.41 -6.69 -1.41
N GLU A 65 -1.73 -7.96 -1.67
CA GLU A 65 -0.96 -9.06 -1.07
C GLU A 65 0.47 -9.12 -1.60
N ILE A 66 0.66 -8.86 -2.90
CA ILE A 66 2.01 -8.76 -3.48
C ILE A 66 2.76 -7.60 -2.82
N LEU A 67 2.14 -6.44 -2.62
CA LEU A 67 2.75 -5.28 -1.98
C LEU A 67 3.21 -5.60 -0.55
N PHE A 68 2.40 -6.32 0.24
CA PHE A 68 2.76 -6.79 1.57
C PHE A 68 3.96 -7.73 1.54
N CYS A 69 4.02 -8.66 0.57
CA CYS A 69 5.17 -9.54 0.40
C CYS A 69 6.45 -8.78 -0.03
N LEU A 70 6.31 -7.75 -0.87
CA LEU A 70 7.44 -6.88 -1.27
C LEU A 70 8.01 -6.09 -0.10
N ARG A 71 7.13 -5.65 0.82
CA ARG A 71 7.45 -4.78 1.96
C ARG A 71 6.96 -5.41 3.27
N PRO A 72 7.70 -6.38 3.84
CA PRO A 72 7.26 -7.14 5.01
C PRO A 72 6.93 -6.30 6.25
N GLU A 73 7.42 -5.05 6.35
CA GLU A 73 7.01 -4.15 7.44
C GLU A 73 5.51 -3.84 7.44
N LEU A 74 4.83 -3.96 6.30
CA LEU A 74 3.38 -3.77 6.17
C LEU A 74 2.58 -4.77 7.01
N PHE A 75 3.10 -5.97 7.29
CA PHE A 75 2.42 -6.96 8.14
C PHE A 75 2.17 -6.47 9.57
N THR A 76 2.90 -5.46 10.04
CA THR A 76 2.64 -4.85 11.35
C THR A 76 1.25 -4.21 11.41
N SER A 77 0.72 -3.73 10.29
CA SER A 77 -0.62 -3.15 10.20
C SER A 77 -1.73 -4.17 10.51
N LEU A 78 -1.53 -5.46 10.20
CA LEU A 78 -2.50 -6.54 10.48
C LEU A 78 -2.81 -6.68 11.97
N ILE A 79 -1.87 -6.30 12.83
CA ILE A 79 -1.98 -6.49 14.28
C ILE A 79 -2.76 -5.34 14.92
N PHE A 80 -2.62 -4.12 14.41
CA PHE A 80 -3.07 -2.90 15.10
C PHE A 80 -4.13 -2.10 14.32
N CYS A 81 -4.34 -2.40 13.03
CA CYS A 81 -5.35 -1.75 12.22
C CYS A 81 -6.62 -2.63 12.18
N PRO A 82 -7.70 -2.26 12.89
CA PRO A 82 -8.99 -2.90 12.66
C PRO A 82 -9.57 -2.40 11.33
N MET A 83 -10.71 -2.96 10.93
CA MET A 83 -11.39 -2.60 9.68
C MET A 83 -11.49 -1.07 9.48
N LEU A 84 -11.17 -0.62 8.26
CA LEU A 84 -11.36 0.76 7.82
C LEU A 84 -12.85 1.10 7.71
N GLY A 85 -13.22 2.28 8.20
CA GLY A 85 -14.54 2.88 7.96
C GLY A 85 -14.59 3.65 6.64
N GLU A 86 -15.80 4.03 6.21
CA GLU A 86 -16.07 4.67 4.91
C GLU A 86 -15.33 6.00 4.65
N SER A 87 -14.81 6.64 5.69
CA SER A 87 -14.07 7.90 5.60
C SER A 87 -12.67 7.76 6.20
N GLU A 88 -12.13 6.55 6.20
CA GLU A 88 -10.80 6.27 6.73
C GLU A 88 -9.89 5.68 5.65
N ALA A 89 -8.61 5.96 5.78
CA ALA A 89 -7.53 5.32 5.02
C ALA A 89 -6.41 4.97 5.98
N LEU A 90 -5.51 4.08 5.57
CA LEU A 90 -4.28 3.80 6.31
C LEU A 90 -3.08 4.40 5.58
N GLN A 91 -2.29 5.18 6.30
CA GLN A 91 -1.02 5.72 5.84
C GLN A 91 0.13 4.89 6.44
N ILE A 92 1.05 4.43 5.60
CA ILE A 92 2.24 3.69 6.03
C ILE A 92 3.49 4.33 5.44
N MET A 93 4.42 4.78 6.28
CA MET A 93 5.64 5.46 5.88
C MET A 93 6.87 4.60 6.13
N GLY A 94 7.83 4.65 5.21
CA GLY A 94 9.15 4.06 5.41
C GLY A 94 9.22 2.53 5.19
N ALA A 95 8.13 1.90 4.72
CA ALA A 95 8.13 0.48 4.37
C ALA A 95 8.97 0.26 3.10
N ARG A 96 10.04 -0.54 3.20
CA ARG A 96 11.03 -0.70 2.12
C ARG A 96 10.81 -1.98 1.36
N ALA A 97 11.06 -1.95 0.06
CA ALA A 97 11.06 -3.16 -0.75
C ALA A 97 12.29 -4.01 -0.38
N MET A 98 12.05 -5.17 0.22
CA MET A 98 13.09 -6.16 0.56
C MET A 98 13.08 -7.38 -0.36
N VAL A 99 11.98 -7.53 -1.09
CA VAL A 99 11.73 -8.65 -1.99
C VAL A 99 11.41 -8.07 -3.36
N LYS A 100 11.73 -8.83 -4.42
CA LYS A 100 11.26 -8.58 -5.79
C LYS A 100 10.23 -9.63 -6.17
N SER A 101 9.18 -9.19 -6.86
CA SER A 101 8.15 -10.06 -7.42
C SER A 101 8.28 -10.14 -8.94
N LYS A 102 7.74 -11.21 -9.52
CA LYS A 102 7.46 -11.33 -10.94
C LYS A 102 6.19 -12.15 -11.12
N GLY A 103 5.38 -11.80 -12.12
CA GLY A 103 4.09 -12.44 -12.36
C GLY A 103 2.97 -11.75 -11.58
N TYR A 104 1.79 -12.36 -11.59
CA TYR A 104 0.61 -11.85 -10.90
C TYR A 104 -0.35 -12.99 -10.57
N SER A 105 -1.07 -12.92 -9.46
CA SER A 105 -1.95 -14.00 -9.00
C SER A 105 -1.18 -15.33 -8.91
N LYS A 106 -1.69 -16.38 -9.55
CA LYS A 106 -1.16 -17.75 -9.47
C LYS A 106 0.28 -17.92 -9.95
N ASP A 107 0.74 -17.03 -10.83
CA ASP A 107 2.08 -17.11 -11.42
C ASP A 107 3.10 -16.22 -10.69
N THR A 108 2.71 -15.66 -9.54
CA THR A 108 3.57 -14.79 -8.73
C THR A 108 4.74 -15.58 -8.15
N THR A 109 5.94 -15.06 -8.35
CA THR A 109 7.19 -15.58 -7.79
C THR A 109 7.93 -14.49 -7.06
N PHE A 110 8.62 -14.86 -5.98
CA PHE A 110 9.38 -13.92 -5.15
C PHE A 110 10.86 -14.28 -5.12
N SER A 111 11.70 -13.25 -5.05
CA SER A 111 13.13 -13.39 -4.90
C SER A 111 13.64 -12.33 -3.92
N LEU A 112 14.58 -12.73 -3.05
CA LEU A 112 15.16 -11.81 -2.08
C LEU A 112 16.01 -10.76 -2.80
N SER A 113 15.80 -9.49 -2.46
CA SER A 113 16.67 -8.39 -2.85
C SER A 113 17.19 -7.68 -1.61
N LEU A 114 18.34 -8.12 -1.12
CA LEU A 114 18.99 -7.43 -0.02
C LEU A 114 19.46 -6.04 -0.48
N PRO A 115 19.22 -4.98 0.31
CA PRO A 115 19.79 -3.68 0.01
C PRO A 115 21.31 -3.77 0.02
N THR A 116 21.95 -3.15 -0.97
CA THR A 116 23.41 -3.15 -1.15
C THR A 116 24.15 -2.33 -0.09
N SER A 117 23.44 -1.48 0.65
CA SER A 117 23.95 -0.69 1.77
C SER A 117 22.94 -0.64 2.92
N PRO A 118 23.41 -0.51 4.18
CA PRO A 118 22.52 -0.20 5.30
C PRO A 118 21.80 1.14 5.04
N PRO A 119 20.56 1.31 5.54
CA PRO A 119 19.84 2.56 5.38
C PRO A 119 20.63 3.71 6.00
N SER A 120 20.76 4.82 5.28
CA SER A 120 21.28 6.06 5.83
C SER A 120 20.27 6.71 6.78
N HIS A 121 18.97 6.52 6.52
CA HIS A 121 17.84 6.92 7.35
C HIS A 121 16.73 5.85 7.40
N TYR A 122 15.98 5.78 8.50
CA TYR A 122 14.90 4.79 8.68
C TYR A 122 13.68 5.06 7.76
N CYS A 123 13.60 6.23 7.13
CA CYS A 123 12.45 6.72 6.36
C CYS A 123 12.65 6.63 4.82
N GLU A 124 13.57 5.80 4.32
CA GLU A 124 13.91 5.71 2.89
C GLU A 124 12.87 4.98 2.00
N GLY A 125 11.64 4.76 2.49
CA GLY A 125 10.55 4.14 1.74
C GLY A 125 9.50 5.16 1.26
N PRO A 126 8.64 4.79 0.29
CA PRO A 126 7.51 5.64 -0.10
C PRO A 126 6.52 5.78 1.06
N VAL A 127 5.64 6.76 0.94
CA VAL A 127 4.41 6.84 1.73
C VAL A 127 3.32 6.06 1.00
N ILE A 128 2.82 5.01 1.63
CA ILE A 128 1.78 4.15 1.09
C ILE A 128 0.44 4.59 1.67
N PHE A 129 -0.56 4.76 0.81
CA PHE A 129 -1.94 5.00 1.19
C PHE A 129 -2.81 3.80 0.79
N ALA A 130 -3.26 3.05 1.78
CA ALA A 130 -4.24 1.98 1.62
C ALA A 130 -5.65 2.55 1.68
N VAL A 131 -6.37 2.40 0.57
CA VAL A 131 -7.74 2.88 0.38
C VAL A 131 -8.57 1.73 -0.16
N ASP A 132 -9.64 1.39 0.55
CA ASP A 132 -10.55 0.34 0.13
C ASP A 132 -11.63 0.86 -0.82
N ALA A 133 -11.78 0.18 -1.96
CA ALA A 133 -12.82 0.50 -2.93
C ALA A 133 -14.09 -0.33 -2.66
N LEU A 134 -15.25 0.23 -3.02
CA LEU A 134 -16.49 -0.52 -2.99
C LEU A 134 -16.45 -1.68 -4.01
N PRO A 135 -16.78 -2.91 -3.58
CA PRO A 135 -16.79 -4.06 -4.48
C PRO A 135 -18.10 -4.09 -5.30
N PHE A 136 -18.08 -3.49 -6.49
CA PHE A 136 -19.23 -3.49 -7.39
C PHE A 136 -19.46 -4.88 -8.02
N ARG A 137 -20.65 -5.44 -7.81
CA ARG A 137 -21.13 -6.66 -8.45
C ARG A 137 -22.08 -6.33 -9.58
N ARG A 138 -22.15 -7.24 -10.56
CA ARG A 138 -23.05 -7.10 -11.70
C ARG A 138 -24.51 -7.16 -11.20
N GLY A 139 -25.21 -6.03 -11.28
CA GLY A 139 -26.60 -5.90 -10.80
C GLY A 139 -26.77 -4.90 -9.65
N ASP A 140 -25.67 -4.40 -9.09
CA ASP A 140 -25.72 -3.30 -8.13
C ASP A 140 -26.13 -2.02 -8.89
N GLY A 141 -27.35 -1.54 -8.65
CA GLY A 141 -27.82 -0.26 -9.15
C GLY A 141 -27.17 0.89 -8.38
N PHE A 142 -26.96 2.02 -9.04
CA PHE A 142 -26.74 3.28 -8.33
C PHE A 142 -28.12 3.79 -7.90
N ASP A 143 -28.49 3.56 -6.64
CA ASP A 143 -29.64 4.21 -6.02
C ASP A 143 -29.33 5.68 -5.67
#